data_AF-A0A5C6SM63-F1
#
_entry.id   AF-A0A5C6SM63-F1
#
_cell.length_a   1.000
_cell.length_b   1.000
_cell.length_c   1.000
_cell.angle_alpha   90.00
_cell.angle_beta   90.00
_cell.angle_gamma   90.00
#
_symmetry.space_group_name_H-M   'P 1'
#
loop_
_entity.id
_entity.type
_entity.pdbx_description
1 polymer ?
#
loop_
_entity_poly.entity_id
_entity_poly.type
_entity_poly.pdbx_seq_one_letter_code
_entity_poly.pdbx_strand_id
1 'polypeptide(L)'
;MIDTRDFPKQVFLRDLDALEWLDDKPDLRRLHNLRKGQFYFGEYLSQGRLDIKGNCVQISMQQLIDGGLFTSICPALNQRQNWSSWAEATSNLRGSILQNNSLDKQRIRNTIFLAQSCVGDKFVVPFALMLLCLRSGPSDNEVIANAFHSIFTDEELEFQGIKYDSESQRMTELRRFQQLMEAVKNVQIDDPVAKITEGVEALPTNNISFDTPKRGFSHVGFADE
;
A
#
# COMPACT_ATOMS: atom_id res chain seq x y z
N MET A 1 -1.73 14.82 0.89
CA MET A 1 -0.34 14.73 0.41
C MET A 1 0.51 13.99 1.41
N ILE A 2 1.66 13.47 0.97
CA ILE A 2 2.70 13.08 1.91
C ILE A 2 3.24 14.36 2.56
N ASP A 3 3.46 14.31 3.87
CA ASP A 3 4.08 15.40 4.62
C ASP A 3 5.59 15.41 4.35
N THR A 4 6.06 16.51 3.75
CA THR A 4 7.45 16.70 3.35
C THR A 4 8.24 17.57 4.34
N ARG A 5 7.68 17.90 5.51
CA ARG A 5 8.31 18.81 6.49
C ARG A 5 9.59 18.26 7.13
N ASP A 6 9.82 16.95 7.05
CA ASP A 6 11.06 16.32 7.51
C ASP A 6 12.23 16.52 6.52
N PHE A 7 11.96 16.97 5.28
CA PHE A 7 12.99 17.37 4.33
C PHE A 7 13.52 18.78 4.65
N PRO A 8 14.74 19.14 4.17
CA PRO A 8 15.25 20.49 4.32
C PRO A 8 14.25 21.54 3.83
N LYS A 9 14.22 22.69 4.51
CA LYS A 9 13.35 23.81 4.12
C LYS A 9 13.61 24.20 2.66
N GLN A 10 12.55 24.60 1.97
CA GLN A 10 12.57 25.08 0.57
C GLN A 10 12.85 24.00 -0.50
N VAL A 11 12.93 22.71 -0.13
CA VAL A 11 13.02 21.62 -1.11
C VAL A 11 11.70 21.40 -1.84
N PHE A 12 10.59 21.49 -1.11
CA PHE A 12 9.24 21.31 -1.64
C PHE A 12 8.39 22.55 -1.37
N LEU A 13 7.61 22.96 -2.38
CA LEU A 13 6.59 24.00 -2.31
C LEU A 13 5.28 23.41 -2.83
N ARG A 14 4.20 23.45 -2.05
CA ARG A 14 2.89 23.00 -2.53
C ARG A 14 2.38 23.96 -3.60
N ASP A 15 1.73 23.43 -4.62
CA ASP A 15 1.11 24.23 -5.68
C ASP A 15 0.12 25.28 -5.11
N LEU A 16 -0.68 24.89 -4.12
CA LEU A 16 -1.63 25.79 -3.45
C LEU A 16 -0.93 26.95 -2.75
N ASP A 17 0.17 26.70 -2.02
CA ASP A 17 0.91 27.76 -1.33
C ASP A 17 1.52 28.74 -2.35
N ALA A 18 2.02 28.21 -3.48
CA ALA A 18 2.54 29.03 -4.58
C ALA A 18 1.45 29.90 -5.22
N LEU A 19 0.28 29.33 -5.47
CA LEU A 19 -0.86 30.02 -6.07
C LEU A 19 -1.46 31.08 -5.15
N GLU A 20 -1.52 30.82 -3.85
CA GLU A 20 -1.96 31.79 -2.84
C GLU A 20 -1.03 33.01 -2.79
N TRP A 21 0.28 32.79 -2.91
CA TRP A 21 1.25 33.89 -2.94
C TRP A 21 1.19 34.71 -4.24
N LEU A 22 0.77 34.12 -5.35
CA LEU A 22 0.68 34.74 -6.69
C LEU A 22 -0.73 35.21 -7.06
N ASP A 23 -1.61 35.41 -6.08
CA ASP A 23 -3.05 35.69 -6.29
C ASP A 23 -3.35 37.06 -6.93
N ASP A 24 -2.34 37.90 -7.17
CA ASP A 24 -2.47 39.19 -7.84
C ASP A 24 -2.71 39.07 -9.37
N LYS A 25 -2.40 37.91 -9.97
CA LYS A 25 -2.65 37.64 -11.39
C LYS A 25 -4.03 37.01 -11.61
N PRO A 26 -4.90 37.59 -12.47
CA PRO A 26 -6.25 37.06 -12.72
C PRO A 26 -6.29 35.57 -13.12
N ASP A 27 -5.37 35.14 -13.98
CA ASP A 27 -5.30 33.76 -14.45
C ASP A 27 -4.87 32.79 -13.34
N LEU A 28 -3.94 33.22 -12.47
CA LEU A 28 -3.49 32.42 -11.34
C LEU A 28 -4.53 32.35 -10.24
N ARG A 29 -5.29 33.43 -10.00
CA ARG A 29 -6.46 33.41 -9.12
C ARG A 29 -7.53 32.44 -9.61
N ARG A 30 -7.80 32.42 -10.92
CA ARG A 30 -8.72 31.45 -11.52
C ARG A 30 -8.21 30.02 -11.31
N LEU A 31 -6.94 29.76 -11.58
CA LEU A 31 -6.33 28.45 -11.34
C LEU A 31 -6.39 28.05 -9.86
N HIS A 32 -6.07 28.97 -8.95
CA HIS A 32 -6.14 28.77 -7.51
C HIS A 32 -7.55 28.35 -7.05
N ASN A 33 -8.59 29.03 -7.56
CA ASN A 33 -9.99 28.66 -7.27
C ASN A 33 -10.33 27.26 -7.78
N LEU A 34 -9.85 26.88 -8.98
CA LEU A 34 -10.04 25.52 -9.52
C LEU A 34 -9.34 24.46 -8.64
N ARG A 35 -8.12 24.74 -8.16
CA ARG A 35 -7.34 23.87 -7.26
C ARG A 35 -7.88 23.81 -5.83
N LYS A 36 -8.55 24.86 -5.35
CA LYS A 36 -9.32 24.85 -4.09
C LYS A 36 -10.62 24.04 -4.20
N GLY A 37 -11.16 23.90 -5.41
CA GLY A 37 -12.33 23.09 -5.71
C GLY A 37 -12.02 21.63 -6.07
N GLN A 38 -12.74 21.14 -7.08
CA GLN A 38 -12.73 19.74 -7.52
C GLN A 38 -11.43 19.28 -8.23
N PHE A 39 -10.60 20.23 -8.69
CA PHE A 39 -9.38 19.93 -9.47
C PHE A 39 -8.11 19.96 -8.62
N TYR A 40 -8.22 19.58 -7.35
CA TYR A 40 -7.07 19.41 -6.50
C TYR A 40 -6.33 18.11 -6.84
N PHE A 41 -5.04 18.21 -7.18
CA PHE A 41 -4.19 17.05 -7.54
C PHE A 41 -3.01 16.84 -6.58
N GLY A 42 -2.86 17.69 -5.54
CA GLY A 42 -1.85 17.50 -4.49
C GLY A 42 -0.41 17.59 -5.01
N GLU A 43 -0.13 18.56 -5.87
CA GLU A 43 1.17 18.71 -6.53
C GLU A 43 2.18 19.44 -5.63
N TYR A 44 3.42 18.93 -5.61
CA TYR A 44 4.57 19.65 -5.08
C TYR A 44 5.49 20.10 -6.21
N LEU A 45 5.87 21.37 -6.18
CA LEU A 45 7.01 21.89 -6.92
C LEU A 45 8.28 21.58 -6.11
N SER A 46 9.30 21.06 -6.79
CA SER A 46 10.62 20.83 -6.18
C SER A 46 11.69 21.60 -6.93
N GLN A 47 12.75 22.00 -6.23
CA GLN A 47 13.90 22.65 -6.87
C GLN A 47 14.85 21.60 -7.45
N GLY A 48 14.92 21.54 -8.78
CA GLY A 48 15.85 20.67 -9.50
C GLY A 48 15.39 19.20 -9.57
N ARG A 49 16.35 18.29 -9.77
CA ARG A 49 16.08 16.84 -9.81
C ARG A 49 16.08 16.28 -8.39
N LEU A 50 15.00 15.58 -8.03
CA LEU A 50 14.92 14.80 -6.79
C LEU A 50 15.65 13.46 -7.00
N ASP A 51 16.98 13.48 -6.89
CA ASP A 51 17.82 12.28 -6.83
C ASP A 51 18.42 12.15 -5.43
N ILE A 52 17.58 11.76 -4.48
CA ILE A 52 17.97 11.54 -3.09
C ILE A 52 18.45 10.09 -2.98
N LYS A 53 19.76 9.89 -3.05
CA LYS A 53 20.40 8.57 -3.03
C LYS A 53 19.79 7.65 -1.98
N GLY A 54 19.28 6.50 -2.42
CA GLY A 54 18.67 5.48 -1.57
C GLY A 54 17.27 5.82 -1.05
N ASN A 55 16.72 7.00 -1.32
CA ASN A 55 15.41 7.45 -0.85
C ASN A 55 14.43 7.78 -1.98
N CYS A 56 14.87 7.70 -3.23
CA CYS A 56 14.02 7.85 -4.39
C CYS A 56 14.30 6.75 -5.43
N VAL A 57 13.31 6.51 -6.27
CA VAL A 57 13.41 5.72 -7.48
C VAL A 57 12.79 6.51 -8.63
N GLN A 58 13.45 6.51 -9.78
CA GLN A 58 12.94 7.19 -10.97
C GLN A 58 12.50 6.15 -11.99
N ILE A 59 11.28 6.30 -12.47
CA ILE A 59 10.71 5.48 -13.55
C ILE A 59 10.14 6.39 -14.62
N SER A 60 10.21 5.96 -15.87
CA SER A 60 9.54 6.63 -16.98
C SER A 60 8.07 6.22 -17.07
N MET A 61 7.23 7.09 -17.63
CA MET A 61 5.84 6.72 -17.96
C MET A 61 5.79 5.55 -18.94
N GLN A 62 6.76 5.43 -19.85
CA GLN A 62 6.81 4.33 -20.80
C GLN A 62 7.00 2.99 -20.07
N GLN A 63 7.87 2.91 -19.07
CA GLN A 63 8.02 1.70 -18.24
C GLN A 63 6.71 1.30 -17.55
N LEU A 64 5.91 2.26 -17.08
CA LEU A 64 4.59 1.98 -16.51
C LEU A 64 3.60 1.47 -17.56
N ILE A 65 3.60 2.07 -18.75
CA ILE A 65 2.76 1.65 -19.86
C ILE A 65 3.12 0.22 -20.28
N ASP A 66 4.41 -0.05 -20.49
CA ASP A 66 4.95 -1.35 -20.90
C ASP A 66 4.68 -2.43 -19.85
N GLY A 67 4.72 -2.05 -18.57
CA GLY A 67 4.34 -2.92 -17.46
C GLY A 67 2.85 -3.27 -17.42
N GLY A 68 1.99 -2.51 -18.11
CA GLY A 68 0.56 -2.79 -18.20
C GLY A 68 -0.35 -1.80 -17.45
N LEU A 69 0.11 -0.58 -17.16
CA LEU A 69 -0.72 0.47 -16.54
C LEU A 69 -2.03 0.68 -17.32
N PHE A 70 -1.95 0.70 -18.65
CA PHE A 70 -3.08 0.97 -19.55
C PHE A 70 -3.90 -0.26 -19.95
N THR A 71 -3.46 -1.46 -19.59
CA THR A 71 -4.11 -2.71 -20.02
C THR A 71 -4.65 -3.49 -18.83
N SER A 72 -3.84 -3.67 -17.79
CA SER A 72 -4.16 -4.54 -16.67
C SER A 72 -4.59 -3.78 -15.42
N ILE A 73 -3.96 -2.62 -15.16
CA ILE A 73 -4.15 -1.88 -13.91
C ILE A 73 -5.28 -0.86 -14.01
N CYS A 74 -5.14 0.16 -14.87
CA CYS A 74 -6.12 1.23 -15.00
C CYS A 74 -6.32 1.62 -16.48
N PRO A 75 -7.08 0.81 -17.25
CA PRO A 75 -7.34 1.08 -18.67
C PRO A 75 -8.01 2.42 -18.95
N ALA A 76 -8.72 2.99 -17.97
CA ALA A 76 -9.33 4.31 -18.07
C ALA A 76 -8.31 5.43 -18.38
N LEU A 77 -7.05 5.26 -18.00
CA LEU A 77 -5.98 6.23 -18.30
C LEU A 77 -5.59 6.26 -19.77
N ASN A 78 -5.88 5.19 -20.54
CA ASN A 78 -5.54 5.09 -21.97
C ASN A 78 -6.61 5.70 -22.89
N GLN A 79 -7.61 6.38 -22.34
CA GLN A 79 -8.67 7.03 -23.10
C GLN A 79 -8.14 8.34 -23.70
N ARG A 80 -7.41 8.24 -24.83
CA ARG A 80 -6.73 9.36 -25.49
C ARG A 80 -7.62 10.55 -25.82
N GLN A 81 -8.90 10.30 -26.09
CA GLN A 81 -9.90 11.34 -26.33
C GLN A 81 -10.09 12.27 -25.12
N ASN A 82 -9.75 11.82 -23.91
CA ASN A 82 -9.87 12.61 -22.68
C ASN A 82 -8.58 13.40 -22.37
N TRP A 83 -7.50 13.22 -23.13
CA TRP A 83 -6.20 13.82 -22.79
C TRP A 83 -6.19 15.35 -22.94
N SER A 84 -7.05 15.92 -23.78
CA SER A 84 -7.25 17.37 -23.86
C SER A 84 -7.93 17.96 -22.62
N SER A 85 -8.61 17.12 -21.83
CA SER A 85 -9.37 17.50 -20.62
C SER A 85 -8.91 16.66 -19.43
N TRP A 86 -7.59 16.50 -19.27
CA TRP A 86 -7.00 15.60 -18.27
C TRP A 86 -7.48 15.87 -16.83
N ALA A 87 -7.75 17.13 -16.49
CA ALA A 87 -8.24 17.51 -15.17
C ALA A 87 -9.62 16.90 -14.86
N GLU A 88 -10.54 16.97 -15.84
CA GLU A 88 -11.86 16.34 -15.75
C GLU A 88 -11.76 14.82 -15.77
N ALA A 89 -10.91 14.27 -16.65
CA ALA A 89 -10.67 12.83 -16.72
C ALA A 89 -10.18 12.26 -15.39
N THR A 90 -9.25 12.96 -14.73
CA THR A 90 -8.72 12.60 -13.41
C THR A 90 -9.80 12.69 -12.34
N SER A 91 -10.59 13.76 -12.34
CA SER A 91 -11.71 13.93 -11.40
C SER A 91 -12.77 12.83 -11.56
N ASN A 92 -13.10 12.46 -12.79
CA ASN A 92 -14.05 11.38 -13.08
C ASN A 92 -13.50 10.02 -12.64
N LEU A 93 -12.22 9.74 -12.94
CA LEU A 93 -11.55 8.53 -12.49
C LEU A 93 -11.60 8.41 -10.97
N ARG A 94 -11.31 9.50 -10.25
CA ARG A 94 -11.38 9.58 -8.79
C ARG A 94 -12.77 9.23 -8.24
N GLY A 95 -13.82 9.75 -8.87
CA GLY A 95 -15.21 9.42 -8.50
C GLY A 95 -15.54 7.92 -8.66
N SER A 96 -14.87 7.24 -9.60
CA SER A 96 -15.09 5.82 -9.86
C SER A 96 -14.32 4.85 -8.97
N ILE A 97 -13.30 5.30 -8.23
CA ILE A 97 -12.41 4.42 -7.42
C ILE A 97 -13.22 3.52 -6.49
N LEU A 98 -14.17 4.10 -5.75
CA LEU A 98 -14.99 3.41 -4.75
C LEU A 98 -16.11 2.55 -5.34
N GLN A 99 -16.37 2.64 -6.65
CA GLN A 99 -17.46 1.94 -7.34
C GLN A 99 -16.97 0.70 -8.09
N ASN A 100 -15.67 0.40 -8.05
CA ASN A 100 -15.10 -0.75 -8.75
C ASN A 100 -15.15 -1.99 -7.87
N ASN A 101 -15.59 -3.10 -8.47
CA ASN A 101 -15.72 -4.38 -7.78
C ASN A 101 -14.74 -5.42 -8.33
N SER A 102 -14.27 -6.26 -7.40
CA SER A 102 -13.65 -7.57 -7.60
C SER A 102 -12.28 -7.53 -8.28
N LEU A 103 -11.27 -7.08 -7.54
CA LEU A 103 -9.90 -7.45 -7.87
C LEU A 103 -9.71 -8.95 -7.65
N ASP A 104 -9.36 -9.67 -8.71
CA ASP A 104 -8.93 -11.06 -8.58
C ASP A 104 -7.47 -11.16 -8.13
N LYS A 105 -7.10 -12.34 -7.61
CA LYS A 105 -5.73 -12.62 -7.14
C LYS A 105 -4.68 -12.50 -8.25
N GLN A 106 -5.06 -12.76 -9.51
CA GLN A 106 -4.14 -12.66 -10.64
C GLN A 106 -3.75 -11.21 -10.91
N ARG A 107 -4.70 -10.28 -10.88
CA ARG A 107 -4.46 -8.84 -11.04
C ARG A 107 -3.60 -8.28 -9.91
N ILE A 108 -3.81 -8.73 -8.68
CA ILE A 108 -2.97 -8.33 -7.53
C ILE A 108 -1.53 -8.77 -7.77
N ARG A 109 -1.31 -10.05 -8.12
CA ARG A 109 0.03 -10.59 -8.42
C ARG A 109 0.70 -9.88 -9.59
N ASN A 110 -0.03 -9.65 -10.68
CA ASN A 110 0.50 -8.92 -11.84
C ASN A 110 0.90 -7.48 -11.47
N THR A 111 0.12 -6.83 -10.60
CA THR A 111 0.43 -5.47 -10.13
C THR A 111 1.68 -5.44 -9.27
N ILE A 112 1.85 -6.42 -8.37
CA ILE A 112 3.06 -6.57 -7.55
C ILE A 112 4.29 -6.81 -8.44
N PHE A 113 4.18 -7.73 -9.41
CA PHE A 113 5.26 -8.04 -10.34
C PHE A 113 5.66 -6.81 -11.20
N LEU A 114 4.67 -6.06 -11.70
CA LEU A 114 4.91 -4.80 -12.39
C LEU A 114 5.67 -3.84 -11.49
N ALA A 115 5.16 -3.64 -10.26
CA ALA A 115 5.76 -2.72 -9.31
C ALA A 115 7.22 -3.09 -9.05
N GLN A 116 7.51 -4.37 -8.78
CA GLN A 116 8.88 -4.84 -8.55
C GLN A 116 9.78 -4.57 -9.75
N SER A 117 9.29 -4.83 -10.97
CA SER A 117 10.03 -4.59 -12.21
C SER A 117 10.31 -3.10 -12.46
N CYS A 118 9.42 -2.21 -11.99
CA CYS A 118 9.57 -0.77 -12.16
C CYS A 118 10.46 -0.14 -11.09
N VAL A 119 10.24 -0.48 -9.81
CA VAL A 119 10.80 0.26 -8.67
C VAL A 119 11.76 -0.55 -7.79
N GLY A 120 11.97 -1.83 -8.10
CA GLY A 120 12.77 -2.75 -7.30
C GLY A 120 12.14 -3.08 -5.95
N ASP A 121 12.86 -3.88 -5.16
CA ASP A 121 12.33 -4.46 -3.91
C ASP A 121 12.04 -3.41 -2.85
N LYS A 122 12.89 -2.39 -2.73
CA LYS A 122 12.75 -1.37 -1.67
C LYS A 122 11.40 -0.62 -1.70
N PHE A 123 10.84 -0.40 -2.89
CA PHE A 123 9.63 0.40 -3.07
C PHE A 123 8.44 -0.40 -3.59
N VAL A 124 8.58 -1.72 -3.75
CA VAL A 124 7.54 -2.57 -4.36
C VAL A 124 6.23 -2.50 -3.60
N VAL A 125 6.24 -2.60 -2.27
CA VAL A 125 5.03 -2.64 -1.45
C VAL A 125 4.23 -1.34 -1.57
N PRO A 126 4.77 -0.15 -1.23
CA PRO A 126 4.00 1.08 -1.34
C PRO A 126 3.61 1.38 -2.80
N PHE A 127 4.46 1.06 -3.78
CA PHE A 127 4.15 1.33 -5.17
C PHE A 127 3.04 0.43 -5.73
N ALA A 128 3.06 -0.87 -5.41
CA ALA A 128 2.00 -1.80 -5.78
C ALA A 128 0.65 -1.39 -5.16
N LEU A 129 0.64 -0.97 -3.89
CA LEU A 129 -0.58 -0.48 -3.23
C LEU A 129 -1.11 0.81 -3.85
N MET A 130 -0.23 1.75 -4.27
CA MET A 130 -0.65 2.94 -5.04
C MET A 130 -1.28 2.56 -6.37
N LEU A 131 -0.76 1.56 -7.08
CA LEU A 131 -1.35 1.11 -8.34
C LEU A 131 -2.69 0.40 -8.13
N LEU A 132 -2.80 -0.44 -7.10
CA LEU A 132 -4.04 -1.14 -6.76
C LEU A 132 -5.15 -0.17 -6.32
N CYS A 133 -4.80 0.91 -5.62
CA CYS A 133 -5.81 1.88 -5.16
C CYS A 133 -6.55 2.58 -6.31
N LEU A 134 -5.98 2.61 -7.52
CA LEU A 134 -6.62 3.21 -8.70
C LEU A 134 -7.93 2.51 -9.08
N ARG A 135 -8.09 1.23 -8.72
CA ARG A 135 -9.24 0.40 -9.13
C ARG A 135 -9.77 -0.54 -8.05
N SER A 136 -9.38 -0.36 -6.78
CA SER A 136 -9.85 -1.17 -5.66
C SER A 136 -10.88 -0.45 -4.79
N GLY A 137 -11.91 -1.18 -4.39
CA GLY A 137 -12.90 -0.74 -3.40
C GLY A 137 -12.60 -1.32 -2.00
N PRO A 138 -13.23 -0.82 -0.93
CA PRO A 138 -13.03 -1.34 0.44
C PRO A 138 -13.26 -2.85 0.60
N SER A 139 -14.14 -3.44 -0.22
CA SER A 139 -14.38 -4.89 -0.24
C SER A 139 -13.17 -5.72 -0.66
N ASP A 140 -12.19 -5.12 -1.35
CA ASP A 140 -10.98 -5.82 -1.79
C ASP A 140 -9.88 -5.85 -0.72
N ASN A 141 -10.07 -5.15 0.42
CA ASN A 141 -9.04 -4.99 1.46
C ASN A 141 -8.47 -6.33 1.93
N GLU A 142 -9.33 -7.28 2.29
CA GLU A 142 -8.93 -8.57 2.84
C GLU A 142 -8.17 -9.41 1.81
N VAL A 143 -8.64 -9.43 0.56
CA VAL A 143 -7.99 -10.19 -0.52
C VAL A 143 -6.62 -9.61 -0.86
N ILE A 144 -6.51 -8.28 -0.90
CA ILE A 144 -5.22 -7.60 -1.12
C ILE A 144 -4.28 -7.88 0.05
N ALA A 145 -4.74 -7.72 1.28
CA ALA A 145 -3.88 -7.87 2.44
C ALA A 145 -3.37 -9.30 2.59
N ASN A 146 -4.23 -10.31 2.43
CA ASN A 146 -3.82 -11.72 2.41
C ASN A 146 -2.82 -12.02 1.28
N ALA A 147 -2.97 -11.40 0.11
CA ALA A 147 -2.02 -11.59 -0.99
C ALA A 147 -0.65 -10.98 -0.67
N PHE A 148 -0.60 -9.81 -0.03
CA PHE A 148 0.66 -9.17 0.37
C PHE A 148 1.36 -9.98 1.47
N HIS A 149 0.64 -10.43 2.50
CA HIS A 149 1.16 -11.31 3.56
C HIS A 149 1.65 -12.67 3.04
N SER A 150 1.15 -13.14 1.90
CA SER A 150 1.65 -14.37 1.28
C SER A 150 2.97 -14.21 0.51
N ILE A 151 3.43 -12.97 0.30
CA ILE A 151 4.57 -12.65 -0.58
C ILE A 151 5.67 -11.92 0.20
N PHE A 152 5.32 -11.01 1.09
CA PHE A 152 6.23 -10.12 1.81
C PHE A 152 6.33 -10.49 3.28
N THR A 153 7.46 -10.16 3.90
CA THR A 153 7.65 -10.32 5.35
C THR A 153 6.93 -9.21 6.13
N ASP A 154 6.66 -9.44 7.42
CA ASP A 154 6.08 -8.41 8.29
C ASP A 154 6.92 -7.13 8.31
N GLU A 155 8.25 -7.26 8.23
CA GLU A 155 9.20 -6.15 8.18
C GLU A 155 9.06 -5.33 6.88
N GLU A 156 8.80 -5.97 5.73
CA GLU A 156 8.54 -5.29 4.46
C GLU A 156 7.17 -4.60 4.43
N LEU A 157 6.22 -5.10 5.23
CA LEU A 157 4.88 -4.55 5.40
C LEU A 157 4.81 -3.48 6.52
N GLU A 158 5.90 -3.27 7.27
CA GLU A 158 6.03 -2.20 8.23
C GLU A 158 6.23 -0.84 7.53
N PHE A 159 5.15 -0.08 7.42
CA PHE A 159 5.17 1.27 6.85
C PHE A 159 5.64 2.33 7.86
N GLN A 160 6.95 2.40 8.11
CA GLN A 160 7.50 3.39 9.03
C GLN A 160 7.66 4.76 8.35
N GLY A 161 7.30 5.83 9.08
CA GLY A 161 7.66 7.21 8.72
C GLY A 161 6.80 7.91 7.66
N ILE A 162 5.80 7.25 7.06
CA ILE A 162 4.87 7.94 6.14
C ILE A 162 3.92 8.82 6.95
N LYS A 163 4.07 10.13 6.78
CA LYS A 163 3.21 11.15 7.36
C LYS A 163 2.35 11.78 6.26
N TYR A 164 1.17 12.23 6.65
CA TYR A 164 0.19 12.84 5.75
C TYR A 164 -0.11 14.26 6.19
N ASP A 165 -0.20 15.18 5.24
CA ASP A 165 -0.51 16.58 5.51
C ASP A 165 -2.03 16.83 5.65
N SER A 166 -2.41 18.06 6.03
CA SER A 166 -3.81 18.46 6.21
C SER A 166 -4.66 18.31 4.94
N GLU A 167 -4.05 18.49 3.77
CA GLU A 167 -4.77 18.44 2.48
C GLU A 167 -4.99 17.01 1.98
N SER A 168 -4.38 16.01 2.61
CA SER A 168 -4.50 14.59 2.23
C SER A 168 -5.92 14.10 2.12
N GLN A 169 -6.80 14.56 3.01
CA GLN A 169 -8.17 14.10 3.05
C GLN A 169 -8.99 14.55 1.85
N ARG A 170 -8.51 15.52 1.05
CA ARG A 170 -9.18 15.99 -0.16
C ARG A 170 -8.98 15.06 -1.36
N MET A 171 -8.05 14.11 -1.29
CA MET A 171 -7.69 13.21 -2.39
C MET A 171 -8.19 11.79 -2.11
N THR A 172 -9.22 11.34 -2.84
CA THR A 172 -9.83 10.01 -2.65
C THR A 172 -8.82 8.89 -2.86
N GLU A 173 -7.96 8.99 -3.87
CA GLU A 173 -6.89 8.05 -4.19
C GLU A 173 -5.88 7.90 -3.03
N LEU A 174 -5.53 9.01 -2.38
CA LEU A 174 -4.60 9.00 -1.26
C LEU A 174 -5.26 8.42 -0.01
N ARG A 175 -6.53 8.75 0.24
CA ARG A 175 -7.32 8.13 1.31
C ARG A 175 -7.46 6.63 1.09
N ARG A 176 -7.69 6.19 -0.15
CA ARG A 176 -7.78 4.77 -0.50
C ARG A 176 -6.44 4.07 -0.28
N PHE A 177 -5.34 4.70 -0.68
CA PHE A 177 -3.99 4.22 -0.40
C PHE A 177 -3.73 4.07 1.11
N GLN A 178 -4.08 5.06 1.92
CA GLN A 178 -3.99 4.99 3.39
C GLN A 178 -4.73 3.78 3.96
N GLN A 179 -5.99 3.60 3.54
CA GLN A 179 -6.81 2.47 3.98
C GLN A 179 -6.21 1.12 3.60
N LEU A 180 -5.60 1.01 2.42
CA LEU A 180 -4.92 -0.21 2.00
C LEU A 180 -3.67 -0.48 2.84
N MET A 181 -2.86 0.55 3.09
CA MET A 181 -1.66 0.43 3.93
C MET A 181 -2.04 -0.02 5.35
N GLU A 182 -3.10 0.54 5.92
CA GLU A 182 -3.65 0.11 7.22
C GLU A 182 -4.21 -1.32 7.17
N ALA A 183 -4.93 -1.68 6.10
CA ALA A 183 -5.46 -3.03 5.94
C ALA A 183 -4.35 -4.07 5.86
N VAL A 184 -3.29 -3.81 5.08
CA VAL A 184 -2.12 -4.70 4.99
C VAL A 184 -1.40 -4.79 6.33
N LYS A 185 -1.22 -3.67 7.03
CA LYS A 185 -0.55 -3.67 8.34
C LYS A 185 -1.31 -4.44 9.43
N ASN A 186 -2.65 -4.34 9.43
CA ASN A 186 -3.49 -4.82 10.52
C ASN A 186 -4.05 -6.24 10.31
N VAL A 187 -3.66 -6.96 9.26
CA VAL A 187 -4.03 -8.38 9.16
C VAL A 187 -3.36 -9.11 10.31
N GLN A 188 -4.18 -9.52 11.28
CA GLN A 188 -3.80 -10.61 12.14
C GLN A 188 -3.67 -11.84 11.25
N ILE A 189 -2.45 -12.31 11.05
CA ILE A 189 -2.22 -13.63 10.49
C ILE A 189 -2.98 -14.57 11.42
N ASP A 190 -4.02 -15.17 10.89
CA ASP A 190 -4.84 -16.15 11.57
C ASP A 190 -3.96 -17.41 11.66
N ASP A 191 -2.97 -17.38 12.57
CA ASP A 191 -1.92 -18.39 12.65
C ASP A 191 -2.58 -19.74 12.95
N PRO A 192 -2.59 -20.67 11.98
CA PRO A 192 -3.18 -21.98 12.20
C PRO A 192 -2.47 -22.70 13.34
N VAL A 193 -1.18 -22.42 13.56
CA VAL A 193 -0.38 -23.00 14.64
C VAL A 193 -0.77 -22.40 15.98
N ALA A 194 -0.98 -21.08 16.10
CA ALA A 194 -1.52 -20.47 17.31
C ALA A 194 -2.91 -21.01 17.66
N LYS A 195 -3.81 -21.19 16.68
CA LYS A 195 -5.14 -21.82 16.91
C LYS A 195 -5.05 -23.27 17.32
N ILE A 196 -4.09 -24.04 16.78
CA ILE A 196 -3.82 -25.42 17.22
C ILE A 196 -3.25 -25.40 18.64
N THR A 197 -2.38 -24.45 18.97
CA THR A 197 -1.74 -24.34 20.29
C THR A 197 -2.77 -23.95 21.35
N GLU A 198 -3.63 -22.96 21.09
CA GLU A 198 -4.79 -22.62 21.94
C GLU A 198 -5.78 -23.80 22.03
N GLY A 199 -6.00 -24.53 20.95
CA GLY A 199 -6.85 -25.71 20.92
C GLY A 199 -6.30 -26.89 21.74
N VAL A 200 -4.97 -27.03 21.80
CA VAL A 200 -4.28 -28.06 22.59
C VAL A 200 -4.21 -27.66 24.07
N GLU A 201 -4.03 -26.37 24.38
CA GLU A 201 -4.05 -25.86 25.75
C GLU A 201 -5.47 -25.83 26.35
N ALA A 202 -6.51 -25.71 25.52
CA ALA A 202 -7.91 -25.77 25.95
C ALA A 202 -8.46 -27.20 26.13
N LEU A 203 -7.66 -28.24 25.83
CA LEU A 203 -8.04 -29.62 26.14
C LEU A 203 -7.98 -29.84 27.66
N PRO A 204 -9.05 -30.37 28.29
CA PRO A 204 -8.97 -30.73 29.69
C PRO A 204 -7.88 -31.79 29.87
N THR A 205 -6.85 -31.49 30.65
CA THR A 205 -5.93 -32.51 31.16
C THR A 205 -6.70 -33.40 32.13
N ASN A 206 -7.43 -34.38 31.58
CA ASN A 206 -7.89 -35.51 32.36
C ASN A 206 -6.63 -36.23 32.84
N ASN A 207 -6.30 -36.00 34.11
CA ASN A 207 -5.33 -36.80 34.85
C ASN A 207 -5.85 -38.25 34.86
N ILE A 208 -5.52 -39.01 33.83
CA ILE A 208 -5.60 -40.46 33.86
C ILE A 208 -4.49 -40.89 34.80
N SER A 209 -4.85 -41.14 36.06
CA SER A 209 -3.99 -41.82 37.03
C SER A 209 -3.70 -43.22 36.50
N PHE A 210 -2.52 -43.41 35.93
CA PHE A 210 -2.02 -44.74 35.64
C PHE A 210 -1.49 -45.33 36.95
N ASP A 211 -2.35 -46.11 37.63
CA ASP A 211 -1.89 -47.06 38.64
C ASP A 211 -1.02 -48.11 37.94
N THR A 212 0.29 -47.95 38.06
CA THR A 212 1.26 -48.97 37.66
C THR A 212 1.14 -50.20 38.57
N PRO A 213 0.93 -51.42 38.03
CA PRO A 213 1.04 -52.63 38.82
C PRO A 213 2.51 -52.89 39.16
N LYS A 214 2.82 -53.09 40.44
CA LYS A 214 4.13 -53.59 40.90
C LYS A 214 4.41 -54.95 40.26
N ARG A 215 5.35 -55.00 39.31
CA ARG A 215 6.08 -56.22 38.95
C ARG A 215 7.55 -56.00 39.29
N GLY A 216 8.03 -56.71 40.31
CA GLY A 216 9.44 -56.79 40.59
C GLY A 216 10.16 -57.53 39.47
N PHE A 217 11.28 -56.98 39.01
CA PHE A 217 12.31 -57.74 38.33
C PHE A 217 13.69 -57.26 38.79
N SER A 218 14.50 -58.28 39.06
CA SER A 218 15.87 -58.33 39.55
C SER A 218 16.86 -57.54 38.69
N HIS A 219 17.80 -56.85 39.36
CA HIS A 219 18.96 -56.23 38.75
C HIS A 219 19.94 -57.29 38.21
N VAL A 220 20.35 -57.15 36.96
CA VAL A 220 21.58 -57.74 36.42
C VAL A 220 22.34 -56.58 35.77
N GLY A 221 23.47 -56.22 36.37
CA GLY A 221 24.37 -55.19 35.84
C GLY A 221 25.22 -55.75 34.70
N PHE A 222 25.55 -54.87 33.75
CA PHE A 222 26.65 -55.09 32.82
C PHE A 222 27.72 -54.03 33.08
N ALA A 223 28.95 -54.51 33.19
CA ALA A 223 30.15 -53.72 33.32
C ALA A 223 30.49 -53.08 31.96
N ASP A 224 30.93 -51.84 32.01
CA ASP A 224 31.55 -51.14 30.89
C ASP A 224 32.92 -51.75 30.58
N GLU A 225 33.18 -51.99 29.29
CA GLU A 225 34.51 -52.03 28.67
C GLU A 225 34.55 -51.03 27.52
#